data_AF-A0A841HRJ4-F1
#
_entry.id   AF-A0A841HRJ4-F1
#
_cell.length_a   1.000
_cell.length_b   1.000
_cell.length_c   1.000
_cell.angle_alpha   90.00
_cell.angle_beta   90.00
_cell.angle_gamma   90.00
#
_symmetry.space_group_name_H-M   'P 1'
#
loop_
_entity.id
_entity.type
_entity.pdbx_description
1 polymer ?
#
loop_
_entity_poly.entity_id
_entity_poly.type
_entity_poly.pdbx_seq_one_letter_code
_entity_poly.pdbx_strand_id
1 'polypeptide(L)'
;MSGYQLAQLNIATLKAPLDSPLLKDFVDNLDRINELAEGSPGFVWRLKGEGNDATSLRPLDENVIVNMSVWKDVESLNHYVYRTVHVEILRRRREWFERGVEAHMVLWWVKAGHTPTVAEALSRLDHLREHGPSDHAFNFRTPFLPPDAQPEETPFLSGDECPAT
;
A
#
# COMPACT_ATOMS: atom_id res chain seq x y z
N MET A 1 2.66 -15.43 -15.43
CA MET A 1 2.28 -14.54 -14.31
C MET A 1 3.45 -14.52 -13.35
N SER A 2 3.77 -13.36 -12.76
CA SER A 2 4.83 -13.26 -11.76
C SER A 2 4.55 -14.21 -10.58
N GLY A 3 5.60 -14.81 -10.03
CA GLY A 3 5.57 -15.56 -8.77
C GLY A 3 5.50 -14.67 -7.53
N TYR A 4 5.34 -13.35 -7.72
CA TYR A 4 5.26 -12.35 -6.66
C TYR A 4 3.93 -11.61 -6.67
N GLN A 5 3.59 -11.07 -5.50
CA GLN A 5 2.44 -10.25 -5.20
C GLN A 5 2.91 -9.00 -4.46
N LEU A 6 2.14 -7.92 -4.56
CA LEU A 6 2.46 -6.65 -3.92
C LEU A 6 1.82 -6.59 -2.54
N ALA A 7 2.64 -6.52 -1.49
CA ALA A 7 2.19 -6.19 -0.16
C ALA A 7 2.24 -4.68 0.08
N GLN A 8 1.33 -4.19 0.91
CA GLN A 8 1.20 -2.79 1.28
C GLN A 8 0.87 -2.66 2.77
N LEU A 9 1.45 -1.64 3.40
CA LEU A 9 1.11 -1.18 4.76
C LEU A 9 0.84 0.32 4.71
N ASN A 10 -0.18 0.74 5.46
CA ASN A 10 -0.40 2.12 5.86
C ASN A 10 -0.46 2.20 7.38
N ILE A 11 0.10 3.26 7.94
CA ILE A 11 -0.10 3.66 9.32
C ILE A 11 -0.71 5.06 9.37
N ALA A 12 -1.56 5.32 10.36
CA ALA A 12 -2.12 6.65 10.58
C ALA A 12 -2.36 6.91 12.05
N THR A 13 -1.99 8.11 12.51
CA THR A 13 -2.29 8.59 13.86
C THR A 13 -3.67 9.23 13.87
N LEU A 14 -4.55 8.73 14.73
CA LEU A 14 -5.90 9.25 14.95
C LEU A 14 -5.84 10.58 15.71
N LYS A 15 -6.74 11.50 15.38
CA LYS A 15 -6.90 12.77 16.11
C LYS A 15 -7.67 12.66 17.42
N ALA A 16 -8.42 11.56 17.59
CA ALA A 16 -9.24 11.27 18.75
C ALA A 16 -9.51 9.76 18.82
N PRO A 17 -9.99 9.23 19.95
CA PRO A 17 -10.38 7.83 20.08
C PRO A 17 -11.36 7.37 18.99
N LEU A 18 -11.31 6.08 18.61
CA LEU A 18 -12.14 5.54 17.52
C LEU A 18 -13.64 5.63 17.79
N ASP A 19 -14.06 5.55 19.06
CA ASP A 19 -15.45 5.67 19.49
C ASP A 19 -15.93 7.13 19.59
N SER A 20 -15.05 8.09 19.31
CA SER A 20 -15.41 9.51 19.37
C SER A 20 -16.34 9.92 18.21
N PRO A 21 -17.21 10.92 18.43
CA PRO A 21 -18.05 11.47 17.35
C PRO A 21 -17.25 11.99 16.14
N LEU A 22 -15.99 12.41 16.36
CA LEU A 22 -15.10 12.88 15.29
C LEU A 22 -14.74 11.75 14.32
N LEU A 23 -14.53 10.54 14.82
CA LEU A 23 -14.09 9.37 14.05
C LEU A 23 -15.26 8.53 13.55
N LYS A 24 -16.50 8.82 13.99
CA LYS A 24 -17.68 8.02 13.66
C LYS A 24 -17.84 7.79 12.15
N ASP A 25 -17.76 8.85 11.35
CA ASP A 25 -17.93 8.75 9.90
C ASP A 25 -16.82 7.92 9.24
N PHE A 26 -15.59 7.96 9.76
CA PHE A 26 -14.52 7.09 9.31
C PHE A 26 -14.81 5.62 9.63
N VAL A 27 -15.22 5.33 10.87
CA VAL A 27 -15.56 3.98 11.34
C VAL A 27 -16.74 3.40 10.56
N ASP A 28 -17.81 4.19 10.35
CA ASP A 28 -19.00 3.79 9.59
C ASP A 28 -18.67 3.42 8.12
N ASN A 29 -17.56 3.92 7.56
CA ASN A 29 -17.11 3.61 6.20
C ASN A 29 -16.14 2.42 6.11
N LEU A 30 -15.64 1.87 7.23
CA LEU A 30 -14.62 0.81 7.23
C LEU A 30 -15.07 -0.43 6.45
N ASP A 31 -16.25 -0.98 6.78
CA ASP A 31 -16.76 -2.19 6.12
C ASP A 31 -16.96 -1.99 4.62
N ARG A 32 -17.56 -0.87 4.22
CA ARG A 32 -17.76 -0.53 2.81
C ARG A 32 -16.44 -0.46 2.03
N ILE A 33 -15.41 0.15 2.61
CA ILE A 33 -14.10 0.31 1.97
C ILE A 33 -13.32 -1.02 1.94
N ASN A 34 -13.49 -1.86 2.97
CA ASN A 34 -12.94 -3.21 3.03
C ASN A 34 -13.59 -4.14 2.00
N GLU A 35 -14.92 -4.13 1.89
CA GLU A 35 -15.67 -4.88 0.88
C GLU A 35 -15.30 -4.44 -0.54
N LEU A 36 -15.14 -3.13 -0.76
CA LEU A 36 -14.66 -2.59 -2.03
C LEU A 36 -13.27 -3.12 -2.39
N ALA A 37 -12.36 -3.22 -1.41
CA ALA A 37 -11.04 -3.82 -1.64
C ALA A 37 -11.18 -5.29 -2.03
N GLU A 38 -11.95 -6.07 -1.25
CA GLU A 38 -12.15 -7.50 -1.47
C GLU A 38 -12.81 -7.81 -2.83
N GLY A 39 -13.68 -6.92 -3.33
CA GLY A 39 -14.29 -7.02 -4.65
C GLY A 39 -13.46 -6.43 -5.80
N SER A 40 -12.32 -5.80 -5.54
CA SER A 40 -11.52 -5.15 -6.58
C SER A 40 -10.66 -6.15 -7.36
N PRO A 41 -10.53 -5.98 -8.69
CA PRO A 41 -9.62 -6.81 -9.49
C PRO A 41 -8.19 -6.78 -8.94
N GLY A 42 -7.59 -7.96 -8.83
CA GLY A 42 -6.22 -8.12 -8.34
C GLY A 42 -6.07 -8.05 -6.81
N PHE A 43 -7.15 -7.90 -6.04
CA PHE A 43 -7.09 -8.10 -4.59
C PHE A 43 -6.74 -9.55 -4.24
N VAL A 44 -5.91 -9.75 -3.23
CA VAL A 44 -5.48 -11.10 -2.77
C VAL A 44 -5.84 -11.30 -1.29
N TRP A 45 -5.48 -10.35 -0.43
CA TRP A 45 -5.65 -10.50 1.02
C TRP A 45 -5.63 -9.13 1.73
N ARG A 46 -6.19 -9.07 2.95
CA ARG A 46 -5.98 -7.95 3.87
C ARG A 46 -5.91 -8.39 5.31
N LEU A 47 -5.26 -7.58 6.14
CA LEU A 47 -5.18 -7.77 7.57
C LEU A 47 -6.54 -7.54 8.23
N LYS A 48 -6.92 -8.47 9.11
CA LYS A 48 -8.08 -8.39 10.00
C LYS A 48 -7.60 -8.64 11.43
N GLY A 49 -8.13 -7.90 12.40
CA GLY A 49 -7.91 -8.11 13.83
C GLY A 49 -9.01 -8.98 14.43
N GLU A 50 -9.48 -8.63 15.63
CA GLU A 50 -10.59 -9.34 16.30
C GLU A 50 -11.94 -9.20 15.57
N GLY A 51 -12.07 -8.23 14.65
CA GLY A 51 -13.25 -7.99 13.84
C GLY A 51 -12.97 -8.05 12.33
N ASN A 52 -13.82 -7.39 11.54
CA ASN A 52 -13.65 -7.33 10.09
C ASN A 52 -12.62 -6.29 9.62
N ASP A 53 -11.87 -5.66 10.52
CA ASP A 53 -10.83 -4.68 10.22
C ASP A 53 -9.63 -4.81 11.17
N ALA A 54 -8.54 -4.11 10.87
CA ALA A 54 -7.29 -4.12 11.63
C ALA A 54 -7.22 -3.07 12.74
N THR A 55 -8.30 -2.33 13.00
CA THR A 55 -8.31 -1.21 13.96
C THR A 55 -8.29 -1.65 15.42
N SER A 56 -8.23 -2.94 15.74
CA SER A 56 -7.88 -3.43 17.10
C SER A 56 -6.38 -3.66 17.27
N LEU A 57 -5.64 -3.82 16.17
CA LEU A 57 -4.20 -4.06 16.19
C LEU A 57 -3.51 -2.69 16.39
N ARG A 58 -3.03 -2.44 17.61
CA ARG A 58 -2.28 -1.23 18.01
C ARG A 58 -0.78 -1.53 18.17
N PRO A 59 -0.05 -1.82 17.07
CA PRO A 59 1.32 -2.31 17.17
C PRO A 59 2.37 -1.23 17.48
N LEU A 60 2.02 0.05 17.38
CA LEU A 60 2.95 1.18 17.56
C LEU A 60 2.58 2.05 18.76
N ASP A 61 1.35 2.55 18.79
CA ASP A 61 0.81 3.43 19.83
C ASP A 61 -0.72 3.24 19.89
N GLU A 62 -1.34 3.60 21.03
CA GLU A 62 -2.79 3.53 21.25
C GLU A 62 -3.60 4.35 20.23
N ASN A 63 -3.03 5.42 19.69
CA ASN A 63 -3.68 6.26 18.67
C ASN A 63 -3.26 5.93 17.24
N VAL A 64 -2.40 4.92 17.02
CA VAL A 64 -1.92 4.57 15.68
C VAL A 64 -2.66 3.34 15.16
N ILE A 65 -3.41 3.53 14.08
CA ILE A 65 -4.04 2.44 13.33
C ILE A 65 -3.11 1.96 12.21
N VAL A 66 -3.23 0.68 11.88
CA VAL A 66 -2.56 0.07 10.73
C VAL A 66 -3.57 -0.57 9.80
N ASN A 67 -3.28 -0.54 8.50
CA ASN A 67 -3.98 -1.36 7.50
C ASN A 67 -2.92 -2.00 6.61
N MET A 68 -3.09 -3.30 6.33
CA MET A 68 -2.25 -4.01 5.38
C MET A 68 -3.09 -4.78 4.39
N SER A 69 -2.59 -4.85 3.16
CA SER A 69 -3.23 -5.60 2.08
C SER A 69 -2.19 -6.19 1.13
N VAL A 70 -2.58 -7.25 0.43
CA VAL A 70 -1.80 -7.89 -0.64
C VAL A 70 -2.62 -7.86 -1.92
N TRP A 71 -1.94 -7.51 -3.01
CA TRP A 71 -2.48 -7.32 -4.34
C TRP A 71 -1.64 -8.07 -5.35
N LYS A 72 -2.20 -8.29 -6.53
CA LYS A 72 -1.49 -8.91 -7.65
C LYS A 72 -0.30 -8.05 -8.09
N ASP A 73 -0.50 -6.74 -8.20
CA ASP A 73 0.48 -5.80 -8.74
C ASP A 73 0.20 -4.34 -8.31
N VAL A 74 1.13 -3.44 -8.64
CA VAL A 74 1.04 -2.00 -8.33
C VAL A 74 -0.15 -1.35 -9.03
N GLU A 75 -0.48 -1.79 -10.24
CA GLU A 75 -1.59 -1.25 -11.02
C GLU A 75 -2.94 -1.53 -10.36
N SER A 76 -3.16 -2.78 -9.92
CA SER A 76 -4.38 -3.21 -9.24
C SER A 76 -4.62 -2.40 -7.97
N LEU A 77 -3.60 -2.26 -7.14
CA LEU A 77 -3.68 -1.44 -5.93
C LEU A 77 -3.89 0.04 -6.28
N ASN A 78 -3.18 0.59 -7.27
CA ASN A 78 -3.34 1.99 -7.69
C ASN A 78 -4.77 2.28 -8.16
N HIS A 79 -5.36 1.36 -8.95
CA HIS A 79 -6.74 1.44 -9.40
C HIS A 79 -7.70 1.48 -8.22
N TYR A 80 -7.58 0.54 -7.26
CA TYR A 80 -8.38 0.58 -6.04
C TYR A 80 -8.24 1.93 -5.30
N VAL A 81 -7.02 2.41 -5.10
CA VAL A 81 -6.74 3.61 -4.31
C VAL A 81 -7.27 4.89 -4.97
N TYR A 82 -7.10 5.06 -6.28
CA TYR A 82 -7.32 6.34 -6.97
C TYR A 82 -8.48 6.36 -7.97
N ARG A 83 -9.00 5.20 -8.37
CA ARG A 83 -10.06 5.07 -9.40
C ARG A 83 -11.38 4.55 -8.84
N THR A 84 -11.49 4.39 -7.52
CA THR A 84 -12.73 3.99 -6.84
C THR A 84 -13.16 5.05 -5.82
N VAL A 85 -14.29 4.80 -5.14
CA VAL A 85 -14.79 5.65 -4.05
C VAL A 85 -13.81 5.78 -2.87
N HIS A 86 -12.76 4.95 -2.79
CA HIS A 86 -11.71 5.11 -1.79
C HIS A 86 -11.01 6.49 -1.87
N VAL A 87 -11.02 7.16 -3.03
CA VAL A 87 -10.49 8.52 -3.20
C VAL A 87 -11.20 9.55 -2.31
N GLU A 88 -12.47 9.32 -1.96
CA GLU A 88 -13.25 10.22 -1.08
C GLU A 88 -12.69 10.20 0.34
N ILE A 89 -12.32 9.02 0.85
CA ILE A 89 -11.66 8.83 2.14
C ILE A 89 -10.30 9.52 2.13
N LEU A 90 -9.52 9.38 1.05
CA LEU A 90 -8.22 10.03 0.93
C LEU A 90 -8.31 11.56 0.93
N ARG A 91 -9.37 12.14 0.36
CA ARG A 91 -9.60 13.60 0.35
C ARG A 91 -9.90 14.13 1.75
N ARG A 92 -10.67 13.35 2.52
CA ARG A 92 -11.16 13.72 3.86
C ARG A 92 -10.26 13.24 5.00
N ARG A 93 -9.20 12.47 4.71
CA ARG A 93 -8.28 11.89 5.69
C ARG A 93 -7.77 12.85 6.78
N ARG A 94 -7.66 14.15 6.48
CA ARG A 94 -7.24 15.19 7.43
C ARG A 94 -8.30 15.53 8.47
N GLU A 95 -9.54 15.11 8.32
CA GLU A 95 -10.59 15.24 9.33
C GLU A 95 -10.32 14.29 10.50
N TRP A 96 -9.79 13.10 10.21
CA TRP A 96 -9.65 11.98 11.16
C TRP A 96 -8.22 11.73 11.63
N PHE A 97 -7.24 11.99 10.76
CA PHE A 97 -5.84 11.68 11.03
C PHE A 97 -4.98 12.93 11.17
N GLU A 98 -3.98 12.83 12.03
CA GLU A 98 -2.94 13.85 12.16
C GLU A 98 -2.12 13.95 10.87
N ARG A 99 -1.47 15.11 10.68
CA ARG A 99 -0.51 15.27 9.57
C ARG A 99 0.77 14.54 9.96
N GLY A 100 0.99 13.34 9.41
CA GLY A 100 2.27 12.66 9.51
C GLY A 100 3.38 13.44 8.80
N VAL A 101 4.54 13.56 9.46
CA VAL A 101 5.74 14.26 8.93
C VAL A 101 6.60 13.31 8.08
N GLU A 102 6.40 12.00 8.20
CA GLU A 102 7.22 10.95 7.57
C GLU A 102 6.44 10.04 6.60
N ALA A 103 7.16 9.09 5.99
CA ALA A 103 6.54 7.99 5.25
C ALA A 103 5.57 7.23 6.17
N HIS A 104 4.30 7.19 5.77
CA HIS A 104 3.20 6.51 6.46
C HIS A 104 2.69 5.30 5.67
N MET A 105 3.34 5.01 4.53
CA MET A 105 2.98 3.96 3.59
C MET A 105 4.26 3.29 3.08
N VAL A 106 4.22 1.97 2.95
CA VAL A 106 5.26 1.18 2.30
C VAL A 106 4.63 0.10 1.41
N LEU A 107 5.29 -0.17 0.29
CA LEU A 107 5.00 -1.22 -0.67
C LEU A 107 6.23 -2.13 -0.78
N TRP A 108 6.03 -3.44 -0.92
CA TRP A 108 7.11 -4.39 -1.17
C TRP A 108 6.57 -5.65 -1.86
N TRP A 109 7.46 -6.37 -2.54
CA TRP A 109 7.10 -7.63 -3.19
C TRP A 109 7.23 -8.80 -2.22
N VAL A 110 6.21 -9.65 -2.19
CA VAL A 110 6.17 -10.91 -1.44
C VAL A 110 5.94 -12.07 -2.42
N LYS A 111 6.42 -13.27 -2.09
CA LYS A 111 6.11 -14.45 -2.91
C LYS A 111 4.61 -14.72 -2.89
N ALA A 112 4.07 -15.19 -4.01
CA ALA A 112 2.66 -15.54 -4.09
C ALA A 112 2.29 -16.57 -3.01
N GLY A 113 1.22 -16.29 -2.26
CA GLY A 113 0.78 -17.11 -1.13
C GLY A 113 1.46 -16.81 0.21
N HIS A 114 2.42 -15.89 0.25
CA HIS A 114 2.95 -15.36 1.51
C HIS A 114 2.00 -14.33 2.11
N THR A 115 1.60 -14.55 3.36
CA THR A 115 0.82 -13.58 4.13
C THR A 115 1.76 -12.79 5.04
N PRO A 116 2.01 -11.50 4.75
CA PRO A 116 2.95 -10.71 5.52
C PRO A 116 2.44 -10.44 6.95
N THR A 117 3.36 -10.40 7.90
CA THR A 117 3.06 -10.05 9.29
C THR A 117 3.16 -8.54 9.52
N VAL A 118 2.51 -8.04 10.58
CA VAL A 118 2.66 -6.63 10.99
C VAL A 118 4.12 -6.30 11.30
N ALA A 119 4.84 -7.20 11.96
CA ALA A 119 6.26 -7.00 12.28
C ALA A 119 7.12 -6.89 11.02
N GLU A 120 6.89 -7.75 10.01
CA GLU A 120 7.55 -7.65 8.71
C GLU A 120 7.27 -6.29 8.06
N ALA A 121 6.01 -5.87 8.04
CA ALA A 121 5.61 -4.63 7.39
C ALA A 121 6.19 -3.38 8.07
N LEU A 122 6.27 -3.37 9.40
CA LEU A 122 6.92 -2.29 10.16
C LEU A 122 8.42 -2.24 9.84
N SER A 123 9.10 -3.38 9.79
CA SER A 123 10.51 -3.43 9.38
C SER A 123 10.74 -2.88 7.96
N ARG A 124 9.81 -3.15 7.02
CA ARG A 124 9.86 -2.55 5.67
C ARG A 124 9.67 -1.04 5.70
N LEU A 125 8.75 -0.55 6.52
CA LEU A 125 8.48 0.88 6.66
C LEU A 125 9.69 1.62 7.25
N ASP A 126 10.32 1.05 8.28
CA ASP A 126 11.52 1.61 8.90
C ASP A 126 12.69 1.63 7.90
N HIS A 127 12.90 0.54 7.15
CA HIS A 127 13.89 0.52 6.07
C HIS A 127 13.66 1.64 5.05
N LEU A 128 12.41 1.85 4.62
CA LEU A 128 12.05 2.93 3.67
C LEU A 128 12.34 4.32 4.25
N ARG A 129 12.14 4.53 5.55
CA ARG A 129 12.43 5.82 6.22
C ARG A 129 13.93 6.09 6.32
N GLU A 130 14.70 5.07 6.65
CA GLU A 130 16.15 5.18 6.86
C GLU A 130 16.93 5.27 5.55
N HIS A 131 16.55 4.48 4.54
CA HIS A 131 17.35 4.27 3.33
C HIS A 131 16.71 4.88 2.07
N GLY A 132 15.44 5.28 2.14
CA GLY A 132 14.65 5.66 0.98
C GLY A 132 14.17 4.48 0.13
N PRO A 133 13.51 4.75 -1.02
CA PRO A 133 12.92 3.71 -1.86
C PRO A 133 13.96 2.76 -2.48
N SER A 134 13.69 1.45 -2.39
CA SER A 134 14.48 0.36 -2.96
C SER A 134 13.58 -0.80 -3.37
N ASP A 135 14.13 -1.81 -4.06
CA ASP A 135 13.45 -3.07 -4.36
C ASP A 135 12.98 -3.82 -3.08
N HIS A 136 13.67 -3.59 -1.96
CA HIS A 136 13.30 -4.10 -0.65
C HIS A 136 12.07 -3.41 -0.06
N ALA A 137 11.93 -2.10 -0.23
CA ALA A 137 10.81 -1.31 0.31
C ALA A 137 10.66 0.00 -0.45
N PHE A 138 9.47 0.28 -0.97
CA PHE A 138 9.21 1.43 -1.82
C PHE A 138 7.81 2.02 -1.62
N ASN A 139 7.42 2.97 -2.47
CA ASN A 139 6.10 3.59 -2.44
C ASN A 139 5.65 3.97 -3.86
N PHE A 140 4.42 4.46 -4.03
CA PHE A 140 3.88 4.80 -5.35
C PHE A 140 4.69 5.84 -6.14
N ARG A 141 5.48 6.70 -5.49
CA ARG A 141 6.29 7.70 -6.19
C ARG A 141 7.50 7.08 -6.90
N THR A 142 7.98 5.94 -6.39
CA THR A 142 9.15 5.23 -6.92
C THR A 142 8.82 3.74 -6.93
N PRO A 143 7.99 3.27 -7.87
CA PRO A 143 7.64 1.86 -7.95
C PRO A 143 8.82 1.02 -8.44
N PHE A 144 8.91 -0.22 -7.97
CA PHE A 144 9.86 -1.22 -8.44
C PHE A 144 9.12 -2.39 -9.07
N LEU A 145 9.72 -3.02 -10.08
CA LEU A 145 9.21 -4.24 -10.70
C LEU A 145 9.33 -5.44 -9.74
N PRO A 146 8.49 -6.48 -9.89
CA PRO A 146 8.65 -7.70 -9.10
C PRO A 146 10.01 -8.36 -9.40
N PRO A 147 10.62 -9.09 -8.44
CA PRO A 147 11.97 -9.62 -8.60
C PRO A 147 12.19 -10.59 -9.77
N ASP A 148 11.12 -11.20 -10.29
CA ASP A 148 11.15 -12.10 -11.44
C ASP A 148 10.79 -11.43 -12.77
N ALA A 149 10.43 -10.14 -12.75
CA ALA A 149 10.29 -9.38 -13.99
C ALA A 149 11.67 -9.18 -14.60
N GLN A 150 11.81 -9.61 -15.85
CA GLN A 150 12.93 -9.18 -16.66
C GLN A 150 12.74 -7.67 -16.93
N PRO A 151 13.79 -6.84 -16.80
CA PRO A 151 13.75 -5.50 -17.38
C PRO A 151 13.38 -5.68 -18.85
N GLU A 152 12.41 -4.93 -19.37
CA GLU A 152 12.18 -4.94 -20.81
C GLU A 152 13.50 -4.54 -21.47
N GLU A 153 14.12 -5.48 -22.20
CA GLU A 153 15.19 -5.15 -23.12
C GLU A 153 14.60 -4.19 -24.14
N THR A 154 14.81 -2.88 -23.97
CA THR A 154 14.64 -1.93 -25.06
C THR A 154 15.49 -2.45 -26.21
N PRO A 155 14.91 -2.81 -27.37
CA PRO A 155 15.73 -3.19 -28.51
C PRO A 155 16.58 -1.96 -28.85
N PHE A 156 17.89 -2.08 -28.68
CA PHE A 156 18.83 -1.17 -29.30
C PHE A 156 18.53 -1.24 -30.80
N LEU A 157 17.94 -0.19 -31.36
CA LEU A 157 17.95 0.06 -32.80
C LEU A 157 19.39 0.39 -33.17
N SER A 158 20.23 -0.64 -33.28
CA SER A 158 21.50 -0.56 -34.00
C SER A 158 21.20 -0.64 -35.48
N GLY A 159 21.34 0.49 -36.16
CA GLY A 159 21.18 0.62 -37.60
C GLY A 159 21.70 1.97 -38.07
N ASP A 160 23.02 2.12 -38.02
CA ASP A 160 23.77 3.12 -38.80
C ASP A 160 23.39 3.02 -40.29
N GLU A 161 23.19 4.17 -40.94
CA GLU A 161 23.86 4.50 -42.20
C GLU A 161 23.71 6.00 -42.48
N CYS A 162 24.78 6.76 -42.22
CA CYS A 162 25.00 8.09 -42.78
C CYS A 162 25.52 7.93 -44.22
N PRO A 163 24.90 8.54 -45.25
CA PRO A 163 25.56 8.67 -46.54
C PRO A 163 26.45 9.93 -46.53
N ALA A 164 27.76 9.72 -46.65
CA ALA A 164 28.73 10.76 -46.96
C ALA A 164 28.48 11.29 -48.39
N THR A 165 28.61 12.61 -48.56
CA THR A 165 28.52 13.34 -49.83
C THR A 165 29.86 13.32 -50.56
#